data_AF-A0A645JEB5-F1
#
_entry.id   AF-A0A645JEB5-F1
#
_cell.length_a   1.000
_cell.length_b   1.000
_cell.length_c   1.000
_cell.angle_alpha   90.00
_cell.angle_beta   90.00
_cell.angle_gamma   90.00
#
_symmetry.space_group_name_H-M   'P 1'
#
loop_
_entity.id
_entity.type
_entity.pdbx_description
1 polymer ?
#
loop_
_entity_poly.entity_id
_entity_poly.type
_entity_poly.pdbx_seq_one_letter_code
_entity_poly.pdbx_strand_id
1 'polypeptide(L)'
;MFNNISYWIEAGSIQQFLCADAHALQHQETHGKWNNNLHLTRLYLIMKRGIRWNYAKTPFLSKTLDLYKINNVQNIIISPPPLSRGKITVSDFINIEKKEAFNDLVQKWAIEVYDSYSSYHSIAKEIGVQIIVHVVR
;
A
#
# COMPACT_ATOMS: atom_id res chain seq x y z
N MET A 1 -10.25 -14.31 9.14
CA MET A 1 -8.93 -13.74 9.48
C MET A 1 -8.95 -12.21 9.54
N PHE A 2 -9.63 -11.51 8.61
CA PHE A 2 -9.82 -10.05 8.70
C PHE A 2 -10.83 -9.56 9.74
N ASN A 3 -11.71 -10.42 10.27
CA ASN A 3 -12.82 -10.02 11.14
C ASN A 3 -12.39 -9.28 12.43
N ASN A 4 -11.17 -9.53 12.94
CA ASN A 4 -10.66 -8.82 14.12
C ASN A 4 -10.05 -7.45 13.79
N ILE A 5 -9.55 -7.27 12.56
CA ILE A 5 -8.97 -6.00 12.10
C ILE A 5 -10.08 -5.06 11.61
N SER A 6 -11.11 -5.61 10.94
CA SER A 6 -12.21 -4.82 10.38
C SER A 6 -13.01 -4.04 11.42
N TYR A 7 -13.01 -4.48 12.69
CA TYR A 7 -13.67 -3.76 13.78
C TYR A 7 -13.11 -2.35 14.00
N TRP A 8 -11.78 -2.19 13.83
CA TRP A 8 -11.09 -0.94 14.09
C TRP A 8 -10.97 -0.02 12.87
N ILE A 9 -11.25 -0.55 11.68
CA ILE A 9 -11.09 0.16 10.41
C ILE A 9 -12.36 0.92 10.06
N GLU A 10 -12.29 2.25 10.15
CA GLU A 10 -13.30 3.12 9.56
C GLU A 10 -13.19 3.13 8.03
N ALA A 11 -14.32 3.00 7.34
CA ALA A 11 -14.37 3.05 5.88
C ALA A 11 -13.90 4.43 5.38
N GLY A 12 -12.96 4.42 4.42
CA GLY A 12 -12.33 5.62 3.86
C GLY A 12 -11.23 6.24 4.73
N SER A 13 -10.92 5.66 5.90
CA SER A 13 -9.80 6.11 6.74
C SER A 13 -8.45 5.83 6.09
N ILE A 14 -7.42 6.58 6.51
CA ILE A 14 -6.06 6.33 6.03
C ILE A 14 -5.55 4.96 6.47
N GLN A 15 -5.94 4.51 7.68
CA GLN A 15 -5.61 3.20 8.22
C GLN A 15 -6.16 2.07 7.34
N GLN A 16 -7.37 2.23 6.78
CA GLN A 16 -7.91 1.25 5.84
C GLN A 16 -6.98 1.05 4.63
N PHE A 17 -6.50 2.15 4.03
CA PHE A 17 -5.62 2.08 2.87
C PHE A 17 -4.25 1.51 3.24
N LEU A 18 -3.68 1.93 4.37
CA LEU A 18 -2.41 1.39 4.87
C LEU A 18 -2.50 -0.12 5.13
N CYS A 19 -3.54 -0.59 5.82
CA CYS A 19 -3.78 -2.03 6.03
C CYS A 19 -3.93 -2.78 4.71
N ALA A 20 -4.76 -2.27 3.81
CA ALA A 20 -5.02 -2.93 2.53
C ALA A 20 -3.76 -3.03 1.67
N ASP A 21 -2.95 -1.97 1.61
CA ASP A 21 -1.70 -1.97 0.84
C ASP A 21 -0.63 -2.86 1.47
N ALA A 22 -0.46 -2.78 2.79
CA ALA A 22 0.50 -3.61 3.52
C ALA A 22 0.17 -5.10 3.35
N HIS A 23 -1.10 -5.46 3.51
CA HIS A 23 -1.57 -6.82 3.31
C HIS A 23 -1.36 -7.29 1.87
N ALA A 24 -1.76 -6.49 0.87
CA ALA A 24 -1.65 -6.87 -0.53
C ALA A 24 -0.19 -7.15 -0.92
N LEU A 25 0.74 -6.29 -0.51
CA LEU A 25 2.17 -6.49 -0.75
C LEU A 25 2.71 -7.72 0.00
N GLN A 26 2.31 -7.95 1.25
CA GLN A 26 2.71 -9.18 1.96
C GLN A 26 2.15 -10.46 1.32
N HIS A 27 0.98 -10.39 0.69
CA HIS A 27 0.23 -11.53 0.13
C HIS A 27 -0.02 -11.39 -1.38
N GLN A 28 1.03 -11.02 -2.14
CA GLN A 28 0.93 -10.76 -3.58
C GLN A 28 0.32 -11.91 -4.40
N GLU A 29 0.40 -13.13 -3.87
CA GLU A 29 -0.04 -14.36 -4.51
C GLU A 29 -1.57 -14.37 -4.73
N THR A 30 -2.28 -13.47 -4.04
CA THR A 30 -3.75 -13.36 -4.08
C THR A 30 -4.27 -12.42 -5.17
N HIS A 31 -3.39 -11.81 -5.98
CA HIS A 31 -3.80 -10.75 -6.90
C HIS A 31 -2.90 -10.64 -8.15
N GLY A 32 -3.36 -9.90 -9.16
CA GLY A 32 -2.65 -9.72 -10.44
C GLY A 32 -1.28 -9.04 -10.36
N LYS A 33 -0.45 -9.26 -11.39
CA LYS A 33 0.98 -8.86 -11.46
C LYS A 33 1.25 -7.37 -11.19
N TRP A 34 0.37 -6.48 -11.63
CA TRP A 34 0.54 -5.02 -11.50
C TRP A 34 0.02 -4.45 -10.17
N ASN A 35 -0.63 -5.25 -9.34
CA ASN A 35 -1.19 -4.74 -8.09
C ASN A 35 -0.10 -4.29 -7.11
N ASN A 36 1.07 -4.93 -7.10
CA ASN A 36 2.21 -4.45 -6.32
C ASN A 36 2.59 -3.02 -6.69
N ASN A 37 2.57 -2.67 -7.98
CA ASN A 37 2.82 -1.30 -8.42
C ASN A 37 1.77 -0.33 -7.88
N LEU A 38 0.49 -0.71 -7.89
CA LEU A 38 -0.59 0.11 -7.35
C LEU A 38 -0.42 0.34 -5.84
N HIS A 39 -0.26 -0.74 -5.07
CA HIS A 39 -0.18 -0.69 -3.61
C HIS A 39 1.10 0.02 -3.14
N LEU A 40 2.26 -0.30 -3.73
CA LEU A 40 3.51 0.37 -3.36
C LEU A 40 3.51 1.85 -3.73
N THR A 41 2.92 2.22 -4.87
CA THR A 41 2.77 3.62 -5.26
C THR A 41 1.83 4.36 -4.32
N ARG A 42 0.71 3.76 -3.90
CA ARG A 42 -0.21 4.38 -2.95
C ARG A 42 0.47 4.60 -1.58
N LEU A 43 1.24 3.63 -1.11
CA LEU A 43 2.07 3.77 0.10
C LEU A 43 3.10 4.91 -0.02
N TYR A 44 3.80 5.02 -1.15
CA TYR A 44 4.69 6.15 -1.43
C TYR A 44 3.96 7.50 -1.34
N LEU A 45 2.79 7.62 -1.98
CA LEU A 45 2.01 8.86 -2.01
C LEU A 45 1.51 9.25 -0.60
N ILE A 46 1.05 8.28 0.18
CA ILE A 46 0.59 8.51 1.55
C ILE A 46 1.77 8.91 2.45
N MET A 47 2.81 8.06 2.53
CA MET A 47 3.83 8.17 3.57
C MET A 47 4.97 9.13 3.22
N LYS A 48 5.37 9.20 1.95
CA LYS A 48 6.51 10.03 1.53
C LYS A 48 6.07 11.37 0.95
N ARG A 49 4.82 11.46 0.47
CA ARG A 49 4.26 12.71 -0.10
C ARG A 49 3.16 13.34 0.74
N GLY A 50 2.76 12.72 1.85
CA GLY A 50 1.76 13.28 2.77
C GLY A 50 0.37 13.43 2.14
N ILE A 51 0.08 12.70 1.07
CA ILE A 51 -1.21 12.82 0.39
C ILE A 51 -2.28 12.12 1.22
N ARG A 52 -3.29 12.87 1.65
CA ARG A 52 -4.49 12.31 2.28
C ARG A 52 -5.29 11.52 1.25
N TRP A 53 -5.15 10.20 1.31
CA TRP A 53 -5.83 9.29 0.38
C TRP A 53 -7.32 9.18 0.70
N ASN A 54 -8.11 8.96 -0.36
CA ASN A 54 -9.53 8.61 -0.28
C ASN A 54 -9.90 7.76 -1.50
N TYR A 55 -11.09 7.16 -1.51
CA TYR A 55 -11.51 6.27 -2.60
C TYR A 55 -11.56 6.95 -3.97
N ALA A 56 -11.92 8.23 -4.02
CA ALA A 56 -11.99 8.97 -5.28
C ALA A 56 -10.62 9.12 -5.97
N LYS A 57 -9.51 8.99 -5.24
CA LYS A 57 -8.15 9.04 -5.81
C LYS A 57 -7.71 7.72 -6.46
N THR A 58 -8.29 6.59 -6.06
CA THR A 58 -7.88 5.26 -6.57
C THR A 58 -8.08 5.10 -8.08
N PRO A 59 -9.20 5.51 -8.70
CA PRO A 59 -9.36 5.45 -10.15
C PRO A 59 -8.29 6.24 -10.93
N PHE A 60 -7.83 7.37 -10.39
CA PHE A 60 -6.74 8.14 -11.02
C PHE A 60 -5.44 7.36 -10.99
N LEU A 61 -5.12 6.68 -9.88
CA LEU A 61 -3.93 5.84 -9.79
C LEU A 61 -3.99 4.66 -10.73
N SER A 62 -5.14 3.98 -10.80
CA SER A 62 -5.34 2.89 -11.75
C SER A 62 -5.16 3.36 -13.19
N LYS A 63 -5.75 4.49 -13.56
CA LYS A 63 -5.58 5.09 -14.90
C LYS A 63 -4.13 5.47 -15.19
N THR A 64 -3.44 6.08 -14.24
CA THR A 64 -2.01 6.40 -14.38
C THR A 64 -1.19 5.13 -14.59
N LEU A 65 -1.47 4.06 -13.84
CA LEU A 65 -0.79 2.78 -13.99
C LEU A 65 -1.09 2.10 -15.34
N ASP A 66 -2.33 2.21 -15.82
CA ASP A 66 -2.75 1.70 -17.12
C ASP A 66 -2.05 2.38 -18.29
N LEU A 67 -1.74 3.67 -18.17
CA LEU A 67 -0.93 4.38 -19.15
C LEU A 67 0.56 4.03 -19.00
N TYR A 68 1.05 3.97 -17.77
CA TYR A 68 2.44 3.64 -17.46
C TYR A 68 2.86 2.28 -18.03
N LYS A 69 2.01 1.25 -17.87
CA LYS A 69 2.33 -0.12 -18.30
C LYS A 69 2.51 -0.29 -19.80
N ILE A 70 1.98 0.62 -20.63
CA ILE A 70 2.07 0.53 -22.11
C ILE A 70 3.53 0.52 -22.56
N ASN A 71 4.36 1.37 -21.94
CA ASN A 71 5.76 1.55 -22.33
C ASN A 71 6.76 0.95 -21.31
N ASN A 72 6.27 0.36 -20.22
CA ASN A 72 7.09 -0.05 -19.08
C ASN A 72 6.77 -1.46 -18.59
N VAL A 73 6.47 -2.40 -19.50
CA VAL A 73 6.08 -3.78 -19.17
C VAL A 73 7.11 -4.52 -18.30
N GLN A 74 8.37 -4.12 -18.36
CA GLN A 74 9.49 -4.63 -17.57
C GLN A 74 9.53 -4.09 -16.12
N ASN A 75 8.82 -2.99 -15.82
CA ASN A 75 8.82 -2.35 -14.50
C ASN A 75 7.77 -2.94 -13.55
N ILE A 76 7.44 -4.22 -13.72
CA ILE A 76 6.57 -4.96 -12.81
C ILE A 76 7.31 -5.11 -11.47
N ILE A 77 6.63 -4.74 -10.38
CA ILE A 77 7.18 -4.90 -9.04
C ILE A 77 6.97 -6.35 -8.59
N ILE A 78 8.07 -7.07 -8.45
CA ILE A 78 8.09 -8.44 -7.93
C ILE A 78 8.29 -8.38 -6.42
N SER A 79 7.54 -9.16 -5.65
CA SER A 79 7.74 -9.12 -4.20
C SER A 79 9.06 -9.75 -3.77
N PRO A 80 9.64 -9.26 -2.66
CA PRO A 80 10.67 -9.99 -1.94
C PRO A 80 10.24 -11.44 -1.62
N PRO A 81 11.19 -12.33 -1.34
CA PRO A 81 10.88 -13.69 -0.89
C PRO A 81 9.90 -13.70 0.30
N PRO A 82 9.10 -14.76 0.47
CA PRO A 82 8.30 -14.96 1.67
C PRO A 82 9.15 -14.74 2.94
N LEU A 83 8.53 -14.20 4.00
CA LEU A 83 9.18 -13.82 5.27
C LEU A 83 10.17 -12.63 5.18
N SER A 84 10.41 -12.08 4.00
CA SER A 84 11.24 -10.87 3.80
C SER A 84 10.41 -9.62 3.48
N ARG A 85 9.10 -9.64 3.78
CA ARG A 85 8.13 -8.60 3.41
C ARG A 85 7.65 -7.77 4.62
N GLY A 86 8.53 -7.57 5.60
CA GLY A 86 8.18 -7.01 6.92
C GLY A 86 7.95 -8.09 7.98
N LYS A 87 8.11 -7.73 9.26
CA LYS A 87 8.00 -8.63 10.41
C LYS A 87 6.61 -8.60 11.03
N ILE A 88 5.96 -7.43 11.01
CA ILE A 88 4.57 -7.30 11.44
C ILE A 88 3.66 -7.99 10.43
N THR A 89 2.72 -8.76 10.93
CA THR A 89 1.74 -9.53 10.16
C THR A 89 0.34 -9.37 10.75
N VAL A 90 -0.66 -9.92 10.07
CA VAL A 90 -2.06 -9.90 10.55
C VAL A 90 -2.25 -10.54 11.93
N SER A 91 -1.39 -11.49 12.34
CA SER A 91 -1.52 -12.12 13.66
C SER A 91 -1.18 -11.18 14.81
N ASP A 92 -0.34 -10.16 14.58
CA ASP A 92 0.03 -9.18 15.61
C ASP A 92 -1.15 -8.27 16.02
N PHE A 93 -2.23 -8.27 15.23
CA PHE A 93 -3.45 -7.50 15.50
C PHE A 93 -4.47 -8.23 16.39
N ILE A 94 -4.28 -9.52 16.68
CA ILE A 94 -5.32 -10.37 17.34
C ILE A 94 -5.69 -9.88 18.74
N ASN A 95 -4.73 -9.31 19.49
CA ASN A 95 -4.91 -8.93 20.89
C ASN A 95 -4.90 -7.42 21.12
N ILE A 96 -5.20 -6.62 20.10
CA ILE A 96 -5.25 -5.16 20.27
C ILE A 96 -6.58 -4.75 20.89
N GLU A 97 -6.48 -4.14 22.06
CA GLU A 97 -7.65 -3.68 22.84
C GLU A 97 -7.96 -2.19 22.67
N LYS A 98 -7.04 -1.42 22.08
CA LYS A 98 -7.15 0.04 21.96
C LYS A 98 -6.96 0.51 20.52
N LYS A 99 -7.80 1.44 20.06
CA LYS A 99 -7.77 2.00 18.71
C LYS A 99 -6.45 2.73 18.41
N GLU A 100 -5.87 3.39 19.40
CA GLU A 100 -4.60 4.10 19.27
C GLU A 100 -3.47 3.11 19.00
N ALA A 101 -3.42 2.02 19.78
CA ALA A 101 -2.45 0.95 19.56
C ALA A 101 -2.64 0.26 18.20
N PHE A 102 -3.88 0.11 17.75
CA PHE A 102 -4.20 -0.35 16.40
C PHE A 102 -3.60 0.57 15.35
N ASN A 103 -3.89 1.88 15.41
CA ASN A 103 -3.41 2.86 14.45
C ASN A 103 -1.88 2.88 14.37
N ASP A 104 -1.20 2.85 15.52
CA ASP A 104 0.26 2.81 15.61
C ASP A 104 0.83 1.55 14.96
N LEU A 105 0.20 0.39 15.20
CA LEU A 105 0.66 -0.88 14.61
C LEU A 105 0.43 -0.91 13.09
N VAL A 106 -0.70 -0.41 12.60
CA VAL A 106 -0.96 -0.29 11.15
C VAL A 106 0.10 0.58 10.48
N GLN A 107 0.46 1.70 11.09
CA GLN A 107 1.46 2.59 10.52
C GLN A 107 2.84 1.92 10.48
N LYS A 108 3.26 1.25 11.57
CA LYS A 108 4.51 0.48 11.61
C LYS A 108 4.52 -0.64 10.58
N TRP A 109 3.42 -1.38 10.46
CA TRP A 109 3.27 -2.46 9.49
C TRP A 109 3.44 -1.95 8.06
N ALA A 110 2.73 -0.88 7.69
CA ALA A 110 2.83 -0.30 6.35
C ALA A 110 4.24 0.22 6.03
N ILE A 111 4.95 0.78 7.02
CA ILE A 111 6.33 1.22 6.86
C ILE A 111 7.27 0.03 6.61
N GLU A 112 7.21 -1.02 7.46
CA GLU A 112 8.06 -2.21 7.29
C GLU A 112 7.84 -2.89 5.94
N VAL A 113 6.58 -3.03 5.55
CA VAL A 113 6.23 -3.60 4.24
C VAL A 113 6.76 -2.71 3.13
N TYR A 114 6.54 -1.39 3.18
CA TYR A 114 7.06 -0.47 2.17
C TYR A 114 8.59 -0.55 2.04
N ASP A 115 9.31 -0.55 3.16
CA ASP A 115 10.77 -0.59 3.18
C ASP A 115 11.34 -1.92 2.64
N SER A 116 10.61 -3.04 2.78
CA SER A 116 11.00 -4.31 2.16
C SER A 116 11.04 -4.27 0.63
N TYR A 117 10.36 -3.29 0.00
CA TYR A 117 10.37 -3.07 -1.45
C TYR A 117 11.32 -1.93 -1.87
N SER A 118 12.33 -1.62 -1.05
CA SER A 118 13.29 -0.51 -1.31
C SER A 118 13.90 -0.50 -2.72
N SER A 119 14.19 -1.67 -3.30
CA SER A 119 14.69 -1.80 -4.67
C SER A 119 13.73 -1.28 -5.75
N TYR A 120 12.44 -1.13 -5.42
CA TYR A 120 11.37 -0.68 -6.33
C TYR A 120 10.82 0.71 -6.00
N HIS A 121 11.38 1.40 -5.00
CA HIS A 121 10.91 2.74 -4.62
C HIS A 121 11.03 3.75 -5.77
N SER A 122 12.01 3.61 -6.66
CA SER A 122 12.15 4.46 -7.85
C SER A 122 10.95 4.33 -8.80
N ILE A 123 10.49 3.10 -9.06
CA ILE A 123 9.30 2.82 -9.90
C ILE A 123 8.05 3.38 -9.24
N ALA A 124 7.84 3.14 -7.95
CA ALA A 124 6.70 3.69 -7.21
C ALA A 124 6.69 5.22 -7.22
N LYS A 125 7.86 5.85 -7.06
CA LYS A 125 8.04 7.29 -7.17
C LYS A 125 7.69 7.81 -8.57
N GLU A 126 8.18 7.15 -9.62
CA GLU A 126 7.93 7.54 -11.00
C GLU A 126 6.44 7.57 -11.33
N ILE A 127 5.71 6.49 -11.01
CA ILE A 127 4.25 6.42 -11.17
C ILE A 127 3.57 7.48 -10.30
N GLY A 128 4.03 7.63 -9.05
CA GLY A 128 3.52 8.62 -8.10
C GLY A 128 3.65 10.07 -8.58
N VAL A 129 4.74 10.43 -9.25
CA VAL A 129 4.91 11.77 -9.81
C VAL A 129 3.90 12.06 -10.92
N GLN A 130 3.56 11.07 -11.74
CA GLN A 130 2.61 11.24 -12.84
C GLN A 130 1.17 11.49 -12.37
N ILE A 131 0.76 10.93 -11.22
CA ILE A 131 -0.59 11.13 -10.68
C ILE A 131 -0.74 12.43 -9.89
N ILE A 132 0.34 12.99 -9.32
CA ILE A 132 0.26 14.14 -8.39
C ILE A 132 -0.56 15.32 -8.92
N VAL A 133 -0.50 15.59 -10.22
CA VAL A 133 -1.28 16.65 -10.89
C VAL A 133 -2.80 16.46 -10.77
N HIS A 134 -3.26 15.24 -10.50
CA HIS A 134 -4.67 14.87 -10.38
C HIS A 134 -5.14 14.74 -8.93
N VAL A 135 -4.25 14.54 -7.96
CA VAL A 135 -4.62 14.17 -6.58
C VAL A 135 -4.31 15.21 -5.51
N VAL A 136 -3.62 16.30 -5.88
CA VAL A 136 -3.32 17.45 -5.00
C VAL A 136 -4.34 18.60 -5.15
N ARG A 137 -5.28 18.49 -6.11
CA ARG A 137 -6.45 19.39 -6.21
C ARG A 137 -7.52 18.98 -5.21
#